data_AF-A0A0F2SF59-F1
#
_entry.id   AF-A0A0F2SF59-F1
#
_cell.length_a   1.000
_cell.length_b   1.000
_cell.length_c   1.000
_cell.angle_alpha   90.00
_cell.angle_beta   90.00
_cell.angle_gamma   90.00
#
_symmetry.space_group_name_H-M   'P 1'
#
loop_
_entity.id
_entity.type
_entity.pdbx_description
1 polymer ?
#
loop_
_entity_poly.entity_id
_entity_poly.type
_entity_poly.pdbx_seq_one_letter_code
_entity_poly.pdbx_strand_id
1 'polypeptide(L)' 'MINEDICYKICPNKEVSISEFTLEELSVLELVATKFKNHRSKEIVDYMHMEKAYKETQQYQIIPYTLAKRLRELK' A
#
# COMPACT_ATOMS: atom_id res chain seq x y z
N MET A 1 -24.69 8.98 -1.35
CA MET A 1 -23.89 10.19 -1.01
C MET A 1 -22.80 9.74 -0.07
N ILE A 2 -21.54 9.88 -0.50
CA ILE A 2 -20.39 9.77 0.41
C ILE A 2 -20.31 11.13 1.09
N ASN A 3 -20.39 11.15 2.42
CA ASN A 3 -20.28 12.41 3.17
C ASN A 3 -18.80 12.77 3.27
N GLU A 4 -18.38 13.86 2.64
CA GLU A 4 -16.97 14.27 2.50
C GLU A 4 -16.34 14.74 3.81
N ASP A 5 -17.15 14.97 4.86
CA ASP A 5 -16.70 15.43 6.18
C ASP A 5 -16.34 14.29 7.16
N ILE A 6 -16.40 13.02 6.73
CA ILE A 6 -16.16 11.87 7.61
C ILE A 6 -14.77 11.26 7.36
N CYS A 7 -13.89 11.37 8.35
CA CYS A 7 -12.60 10.65 8.39
C CYS A 7 -12.71 9.37 9.22
N TYR A 8 -12.22 8.25 8.68
CA TYR A 8 -12.15 6.97 9.39
C TYR A 8 -10.73 6.71 9.87
N LYS A 9 -10.59 6.39 11.16
CA LYS A 9 -9.35 5.84 11.71
C LYS A 9 -9.48 4.32 11.78
N ILE A 10 -8.67 3.62 10.99
CA ILE A 10 -8.57 2.17 11.05
C ILE A 10 -7.68 1.81 12.24
N CYS A 11 -8.21 1.03 13.17
CA CYS A 11 -7.49 0.53 14.34
C CYS A 11 -7.45 -1.00 14.30
N PRO A 12 -6.35 -1.63 14.76
CA PRO A 12 -6.28 -3.08 14.86
C PRO A 12 -7.18 -3.59 16.00
N ASN A 13 -7.79 -4.76 15.81
CA ASN A 13 -8.63 -5.40 16.83
C ASN A 13 -7.84 -6.03 17.99
N LYS A 14 -6.54 -6.28 17.77
CA LYS A 14 -5.60 -6.83 18.76
C LYS A 14 -4.25 -6.13 18.59
N GLU A 15 -3.43 -6.13 19.63
CA GLU A 15 -2.05 -5.69 19.52
C GLU A 15 -1.30 -6.56 18.51
N VAL A 16 -0.46 -5.93 17.69
CA VAL A 16 0.34 -6.62 16.68
C VAL A 16 1.63 -7.09 17.34
N SER A 17 1.87 -8.40 17.35
CA SER A 17 3.15 -8.96 17.80
C SER A 17 4.01 -9.37 16.62
N ILE A 18 5.28 -8.93 16.62
CA ILE A 18 6.29 -9.31 15.60
C ILE A 18 6.47 -10.84 15.55
N SER A 19 6.25 -11.54 16.66
CA SER A 19 6.35 -13.00 16.73
C SER A 19 5.26 -13.74 15.93
N GLU A 20 4.21 -13.05 15.48
CA GLU A 20 3.16 -13.65 14.65
C GLU A 20 3.54 -13.73 13.16
N PHE A 21 4.64 -13.09 12.75
CA PHE A 21 5.08 -13.04 11.36
C PHE A 21 6.19 -14.05 11.09
N THR A 22 6.16 -14.62 9.90
CA THR A 22 7.30 -15.35 9.32
C THR A 22 8.44 -14.39 9.00
N LEU A 23 9.65 -14.92 8.84
CA LEU A 23 10.81 -14.12 8.45
C LEU A 23 10.61 -13.49 7.07
N GLU A 24 9.96 -14.20 6.16
CA GLU A 24 9.61 -13.73 4.82
C GLU A 24 8.65 -12.54 4.90
N GLU A 25 7.60 -12.61 5.72
CA GLU A 25 6.67 -11.49 5.91
C GLU A 25 7.35 -10.27 6.54
N LEU A 26 8.22 -10.48 7.54
CA LEU A 26 9.02 -9.40 8.12
C LEU A 26 9.94 -8.74 7.09
N SER A 27 10.53 -9.52 6.19
CA SER A 27 11.37 -8.99 5.11
C SER A 27 10.60 -8.09 4.15
N VAL A 28 9.33 -8.41 3.88
CA VAL A 28 8.45 -7.58 3.04
C VAL A 28 8.10 -6.28 3.77
N LEU A 29 7.80 -6.33 5.06
CA LEU A 29 7.53 -5.13 5.87
C LEU A 29 8.74 -4.19 5.90
N GLU A 30 9.93 -4.73 6.11
CA GLU A 30 11.18 -3.96 6.11
C GLU A 30 11.47 -3.33 4.74
N LEU A 31 11.27 -4.08 3.65
CA LEU A 31 11.42 -3.58 2.29
C LEU A 31 10.53 -2.36 2.03
N VAL A 32 9.24 -2.45 2.37
CA VAL A 32 8.26 -1.37 2.17
C VAL A 32 8.61 -0.18 3.07
N ALA A 33 8.89 -0.41 4.35
CA ALA A 33 9.26 0.63 5.29
C ALA A 33 10.52 1.38 4.81
N THR A 34 11.55 0.66 4.40
CA THR A 34 12.80 1.26 3.91
C THR A 34 12.62 2.02 2.60
N LYS A 35 11.78 1.54 1.67
CA LYS A 35 11.47 2.26 0.42
C LYS A 35 10.82 3.62 0.68
N PHE A 36 9.86 3.67 1.60
CA PHE A 36 9.00 4.84 1.79
C PHE A 36 9.33 5.68 3.03
N LYS A 37 10.30 5.31 3.87
CA LYS A 37 10.62 6.01 5.14
C LYS A 37 10.86 7.53 5.02
N ASN A 38 11.36 7.97 3.87
CA ASN A 38 11.66 9.39 3.61
C ASN A 38 10.60 10.08 2.74
N HIS A 39 9.56 9.37 2.32
CA HIS A 39 8.49 9.93 1.50
C HIS A 39 7.40 10.54 2.38
N ARG A 40 6.97 11.74 2.03
CA ARG A 40 5.75 12.36 2.56
C ARG A 40 4.53 11.75 1.88
N SER A 41 3.36 11.91 2.50
CA SER A 41 2.10 11.37 1.99
C SER A 41 1.83 11.75 0.53
N LYS A 42 2.12 13.01 0.13
CA LYS A 42 1.97 13.46 -1.26
C LYS A 42 2.88 12.69 -2.22
N GLU A 43 4.13 12.44 -1.84
CA GLU A 43 5.10 11.74 -2.68
C GLU A 43 4.72 10.26 -2.84
N ILE A 44 4.14 9.64 -1.81
CA ILE A 44 3.59 8.29 -1.89
C ILE A 44 2.39 8.25 -2.84
N VAL A 45 1.49 9.24 -2.76
CA VAL A 45 0.34 9.36 -3.68
C VAL A 45 0.80 9.56 -5.13
N ASP A 46 1.75 10.46 -5.35
CA ASP A 46 2.31 10.73 -6.69
C ASP A 46 3.01 9.47 -7.25
N TYR A 47 3.73 8.73 -6.40
CA TYR A 47 4.31 7.43 -6.77
C TYR A 47 3.23 6.40 -7.14
N MET A 48 2.17 6.28 -6.34
CA MET A 48 1.04 5.37 -6.59
C MET A 48 0.34 5.71 -7.91
N HIS A 49 0.16 6.99 -8.24
CA HIS A 49 -0.43 7.41 -9.52
C HIS A 49 0.42 7.00 -10.72
N MET A 50 1.72 6.74 -10.51
CA MET A 50 2.61 6.25 -11.56
C MET A 50 2.59 4.73 -11.72
N GLU A 51 2.03 3.98 -10.77
CA GLU A 51 1.91 2.52 -10.84
C GLU A 51 1.04 2.08 -12.01
N LYS A 52 1.43 0.94 -12.60
CA LYS A 52 0.68 0.34 -13.71
C LYS A 52 -0.74 -0.01 -13.29
N ALA A 53 -0.91 -0.49 -12.06
CA ALA A 53 -2.20 -0.76 -11.45
C ALA A 53 -3.13 0.46 -11.46
N TYR A 54 -2.62 1.64 -11.09
CA TYR A 54 -3.41 2.87 -11.08
C TYR A 54 -3.75 3.34 -12.51
N LYS A 55 -2.80 3.24 -13.44
CA LYS A 55 -2.97 3.73 -14.82
C LYS A 55 -3.87 2.87 -15.68
N GLU A 56 -3.84 1.56 -15.50
CA GLU A 56 -4.51 0.60 -16.40
C GLU A 56 -5.83 0.08 -15.84
N THR A 57 -6.07 0.21 -14.54
CA THR A 57 -7.35 -0.17 -13.94
C THR A 57 -8.32 1.00 -14.11
N GLN A 58 -9.47 0.74 -14.74
CA GLN A 58 -10.51 1.75 -14.88
C GLN A 58 -11.05 2.17 -13.51
N GLN A 59 -11.53 3.40 -13.42
CA GLN A 59 -12.16 3.91 -12.20
C GLN A 59 -13.32 2.99 -11.79
N TYR A 60 -13.46 2.73 -10.49
CA TYR A 60 -14.45 1.82 -9.89
C TYR A 60 -14.30 0.35 -10.27
N GLN A 61 -13.17 -0.06 -10.86
CA GLN A 61 -12.85 -1.48 -11.09
C GLN A 61 -11.88 -2.03 -10.05
N ILE A 62 -11.95 -3.34 -9.85
CA ILE A 62 -11.02 -4.07 -8.98
C ILE A 62 -9.66 -4.14 -9.66
N ILE A 63 -8.60 -3.78 -8.94
CA ILE A 63 -7.22 -3.95 -9.41
C ILE A 63 -6.89 -5.44 -9.41
N PRO A 64 -6.57 -6.05 -10.58
CA PRO A 64 -6.23 -7.46 -10.63
C PRO A 64 -4.85 -7.72 -10.01
N TYR A 65 -4.76 -8.74 -9.15
CA TYR A 65 -3.50 -9.08 -8.46
C TYR A 65 -2.36 -9.47 -9.40
N THR A 66 -2.68 -9.88 -10.64
CA THR A 66 -1.69 -10.16 -11.68
C THR A 66 -0.77 -8.97 -11.97
N LEU A 67 -1.21 -7.73 -11.72
CA LEU A 67 -0.40 -6.53 -11.87
C LEU A 67 0.67 -6.37 -10.79
N ALA A 68 0.59 -7.10 -9.67
CA ALA A 68 1.63 -7.09 -8.64
C ALA A 68 2.98 -7.60 -9.15
N LYS A 69 3.00 -8.38 -10.24
CA LYS A 69 4.26 -8.79 -10.91
C LYS A 69 4.98 -7.63 -11.62
N ARG A 70 4.36 -6.45 -11.67
CA ARG A 70 4.82 -5.28 -12.43
C ARG A 70 4.91 -4.02 -11.55
N LEU A 71 5.13 -4.20 -10.24
CA LEU A 71 5.37 -3.10 -9.31
C LEU A 71 6.53 -2.24 -9.77
N ARG A 72 6.39 -0.93 -9.61
CA ARG A 72 7.38 0.03 -10.08
C ARG A 72 8.53 0.14 -9.07
N GLU A 73 9.75 -0.28 -9.44
CA GLU A 73 10.96 0.02 -8.63
C GLU A 73 10.92 -0.51 -7.17
N LEU A 74 10.05 -1.48 -6.90
CA LEU A 74 10.04 -2.36 -5.72
C LEU A 74 10.56 -3.71 -6.21
N LYS A 75 11.83 -3.98 -5.94
CA LYS A 75 12.52 -5.23 -6.27
C LYS A 75 13.35 -5.66 -5.09
#